data_AF-A0A419I816-F1
#
_entry.id   AF-A0A419I816-F1
#
_cell.length_a   1.000
_cell.length_b   1.000
_cell.length_c   1.000
_cell.angle_alpha   90.00
_cell.angle_beta   90.00
_cell.angle_gamma   90.00
#
_symmetry.space_group_name_H-M   'P 1'
#
loop_
_entity.id
_entity.type
_entity.pdbx_description
1 polymer ?
#
loop_
_entity_poly.entity_id
_entity_poly.type
_entity_poly.pdbx_seq_one_letter_code
_entity_poly.pdbx_strand_id
1 'polypeptide(L)'
;MPDFDFYKGVKDDEHLSRNFSESTTLKTVRDALQAANFMPPDAPNGPQYRFLNQYASSEEISKNKAIIEKNLEDELSLKKAIVPSRNSVIITDIKGKLPDLVGTSTEWLQDRKLKVRVRLNTTDPEARKQNEKIGAMTPLVLSNVHPTTDTPGLYENVCVVVADSVVDFDIKAYGGAGFGFKIQQGKGTMIVDDLYSVVQDNAEMGKEHMTVLHRYQSEQKTIQIVGADTQTLPDHDKVAFSTVTFAARTVHSYDMDGKSYKYDEGFSYTGDSKVFGGGISGEGIIHGGPIKGPDSKETFGGIENVQVDPWDKASGSVTVYFFVFKDEQSAKVITGAYNPPPDQTWE
;
A
#
# COMPACT_ATOMS: atom_id res chain seq x y z
N MET A 1 -31.80 6.21 9.65
CA MET A 1 -31.00 5.93 8.43
C MET A 1 -29.62 6.49 8.69
N PRO A 2 -28.52 5.81 8.34
CA PRO A 2 -27.19 6.33 8.60
C PRO A 2 -26.92 7.58 7.76
N ASP A 3 -26.27 8.58 8.35
CA ASP A 3 -25.80 9.75 7.61
C ASP A 3 -24.53 9.36 6.84
N PHE A 4 -24.50 9.69 5.55
CA PHE A 4 -23.31 9.51 4.72
C PHE A 4 -22.55 10.82 4.64
N ASP A 5 -21.24 10.77 4.86
CA ASP A 5 -20.36 11.91 4.65
C ASP A 5 -19.86 11.92 3.21
N PHE A 6 -20.17 13.00 2.49
CA PHE A 6 -19.71 13.23 1.14
C PHE A 6 -18.49 14.13 1.16
N TYR A 7 -17.39 13.70 0.52
CA TYR A 7 -16.14 14.44 0.45
C TYR A 7 -15.84 14.85 -0.98
N LYS A 8 -15.41 16.09 -1.19
CA LYS A 8 -14.73 16.50 -2.42
C LYS A 8 -13.23 16.21 -2.26
N GLY A 9 -12.57 15.86 -3.35
CA GLY A 9 -11.12 15.62 -3.37
C GLY A 9 -10.24 16.78 -2.86
N VAL A 10 -8.94 16.51 -2.88
CA VAL A 10 -7.71 17.13 -2.35
C VAL A 10 -7.69 18.59 -1.86
N LYS A 11 -8.51 19.52 -2.37
CA LYS A 11 -8.35 20.94 -2.02
C LYS A 11 -9.28 21.45 -0.93
N ASP A 12 -10.38 20.74 -0.70
CA ASP A 12 -11.44 21.23 0.14
C ASP A 12 -11.68 20.23 1.27
N ASP A 13 -11.40 20.60 2.52
CA ASP A 13 -11.95 19.92 3.72
C ASP A 13 -13.49 20.02 3.79
N GLU A 14 -14.12 20.43 2.68
CA GLU A 14 -15.55 20.46 2.48
C GLU A 14 -16.10 19.04 2.45
N HIS A 15 -16.74 18.70 3.56
CA HIS A 15 -17.62 17.56 3.65
C HIS A 15 -19.06 18.05 3.80
N LEU A 16 -19.99 17.22 3.36
CA LEU A 16 -21.41 17.41 3.59
C LEU A 16 -22.01 16.10 4.07
N SER A 17 -22.58 16.08 5.28
CA SER A 17 -23.33 14.93 5.78
C SER A 17 -24.77 15.00 5.28
N ARG A 18 -25.25 13.93 4.65
CA ARG A 18 -26.63 13.81 4.16
C ARG A 18 -27.16 12.41 4.39
N ASN A 19 -28.46 12.34 4.65
CA ASN A 19 -29.15 11.10 4.85
C ASN A 19 -29.68 10.52 3.54
N PHE A 20 -29.28 9.29 3.22
CA PHE A 20 -29.76 8.55 2.05
C PHE A 20 -29.96 7.08 2.40
N SER A 21 -30.70 6.34 1.55
CA SER A 21 -30.66 4.89 1.55
C SER A 21 -29.53 4.42 0.63
N GLU A 22 -28.87 3.29 0.95
CA GLU A 22 -27.89 2.67 0.03
C GLU A 22 -28.49 2.32 -1.35
N SER A 23 -29.82 2.13 -1.40
CA SER A 23 -30.56 1.84 -2.63
C SER A 23 -30.91 3.09 -3.44
N THR A 24 -30.72 4.30 -2.90
CA THR A 24 -30.98 5.55 -3.62
C THR A 24 -30.07 5.63 -4.85
N THR A 25 -30.61 6.04 -6.00
CA THR A 25 -29.81 6.18 -7.23
C THR A 25 -28.79 7.31 -7.09
N LEU A 26 -27.62 7.15 -7.70
CA LEU A 26 -26.57 8.17 -7.68
C LEU A 26 -27.04 9.49 -8.29
N LYS A 27 -27.94 9.46 -9.29
CA LYS A 27 -28.57 10.67 -9.83
C LYS A 27 -29.32 11.44 -8.74
N THR A 28 -30.14 10.76 -7.94
CA THR A 28 -30.93 11.39 -6.88
C THR A 28 -30.01 12.01 -5.83
N VAL A 29 -28.91 11.31 -5.50
CA VAL A 29 -27.88 11.84 -4.60
C VAL A 29 -27.22 13.09 -5.19
N ARG A 30 -26.79 13.05 -6.47
CA ARG A 30 -26.22 14.21 -7.16
C ARG A 30 -27.17 15.41 -7.15
N ASP A 31 -28.44 15.23 -7.48
CA ASP A 31 -29.42 16.31 -7.53
C ASP A 31 -29.56 16.99 -6.14
N ALA A 32 -29.53 16.20 -5.06
CA ALA A 32 -29.56 16.71 -3.70
C ALA A 32 -28.25 17.44 -3.29
N LEU A 33 -27.09 16.93 -3.71
CA LEU A 33 -25.79 17.60 -3.49
C LEU A 33 -25.66 18.90 -4.30
N GLN A 34 -26.25 18.95 -5.50
CA GLN A 34 -26.36 20.15 -6.33
C GLN A 34 -27.26 21.20 -5.67
N ALA A 35 -28.43 20.79 -5.17
CA ALA A 35 -29.33 21.67 -4.44
C ALA A 35 -28.69 22.25 -3.16
N ALA A 36 -27.73 21.54 -2.58
CA ALA A 36 -26.94 22.00 -1.44
C ALA A 36 -25.76 22.91 -1.83
N ASN A 37 -25.56 23.22 -3.11
CA ASN A 37 -24.36 23.86 -3.67
C ASN A 37 -23.05 23.12 -3.33
N PHE A 38 -23.13 21.84 -2.97
CA PHE A 38 -21.96 21.04 -2.68
C PHE A 38 -21.35 20.56 -4.00
N MET A 39 -22.09 19.82 -4.82
CA MET A 39 -21.56 19.28 -6.07
C MET A 39 -22.05 20.11 -7.27
N PRO A 40 -21.37 21.18 -7.72
CA PRO A 40 -21.89 22.03 -8.78
C PRO A 40 -22.17 21.26 -10.08
N PRO A 41 -23.11 21.74 -10.92
CA PRO A 41 -23.34 21.17 -12.25
C PRO A 41 -22.09 21.24 -13.12
N ASP A 42 -21.91 20.24 -14.01
CA ASP A 42 -20.82 20.23 -14.98
C ASP A 42 -20.86 21.51 -15.83
N ALA A 43 -19.72 22.20 -15.89
CA ALA A 43 -19.52 23.34 -16.78
C ALA A 43 -18.38 23.04 -17.77
N PRO A 44 -18.41 23.55 -19.01
CA PRO A 44 -17.37 23.29 -20.01
C PRO A 44 -15.94 23.64 -19.56
N ASN A 45 -15.81 24.69 -18.74
CA ASN A 45 -14.55 25.18 -18.18
C ASN A 45 -14.52 25.14 -16.64
N GLY A 46 -15.42 24.39 -16.02
CA GLY A 46 -15.54 24.27 -14.56
C GLY A 46 -15.29 22.84 -14.09
N PRO A 47 -15.37 22.61 -12.77
CA PRO A 47 -15.17 21.29 -12.20
C PRO A 47 -16.22 20.31 -12.73
N GLN A 48 -15.83 19.05 -12.91
CA GLN A 48 -16.70 17.95 -13.32
C GLN A 48 -16.64 16.85 -12.28
N TYR A 49 -17.47 17.00 -11.26
CA TYR A 49 -17.47 16.07 -10.14
C TYR A 49 -18.10 14.72 -10.52
N ARG A 50 -17.45 13.61 -10.13
CA ARG A 50 -17.92 12.23 -10.37
C ARG A 50 -17.80 11.39 -9.09
N PHE A 51 -18.69 10.41 -8.95
CA PHE A 51 -18.59 9.40 -7.89
C PHE A 51 -17.54 8.36 -8.24
N LEU A 52 -16.87 7.84 -7.22
CA LEU A 52 -15.96 6.72 -7.37
C LEU A 52 -16.67 5.38 -7.17
N ASN A 53 -16.38 4.41 -8.02
CA ASN A 53 -16.89 3.04 -7.94
C ASN A 53 -16.03 2.22 -6.98
N GLN A 54 -16.47 2.09 -5.73
CA GLN A 54 -15.76 1.37 -4.66
C GLN A 54 -15.84 -0.16 -4.82
N TYR A 55 -16.67 -0.65 -5.75
CA TYR A 55 -16.86 -2.07 -6.02
C TYR A 55 -16.43 -2.45 -7.44
N ALA A 56 -15.63 -1.61 -8.11
CA ALA A 56 -15.03 -1.98 -9.37
C ALA A 56 -14.07 -3.16 -9.15
N SER A 57 -14.18 -4.20 -9.97
CA SER A 57 -13.20 -5.29 -10.00
C SER A 57 -11.84 -4.79 -10.52
N SER A 58 -10.75 -5.49 -10.19
CA SER A 58 -9.40 -5.12 -10.69
C SER A 58 -9.35 -5.00 -12.22
N GLU A 59 -10.14 -5.81 -12.93
CA GLU A 59 -10.26 -5.74 -14.39
C GLU A 59 -11.00 -4.47 -14.85
N GLU A 60 -12.09 -4.08 -14.19
CA GLU A 60 -12.81 -2.84 -14.48
C GLU A 60 -11.96 -1.61 -14.17
N ILE A 61 -11.22 -1.65 -13.06
CA ILE A 61 -10.31 -0.58 -12.67
C ILE A 61 -9.18 -0.43 -13.69
N SER A 62 -8.60 -1.54 -14.18
CA SER A 62 -7.55 -1.51 -15.20
C SER A 62 -8.00 -0.88 -16.54
N LYS A 63 -9.31 -0.73 -16.74
CA LYS A 63 -9.95 -0.08 -17.89
C LYS A 63 -10.46 1.33 -17.55
N ASN A 64 -9.93 1.95 -16.49
CA ASN A 64 -10.32 3.28 -15.98
C ASN A 64 -11.80 3.40 -15.57
N LYS A 65 -12.47 2.31 -15.19
CA LYS A 65 -13.87 2.32 -14.73
C LYS A 65 -14.03 2.54 -13.22
N ALA A 66 -13.00 3.07 -12.56
CA ALA A 66 -13.08 3.49 -11.16
C ALA A 66 -13.94 4.76 -11.00
N ILE A 67 -14.13 5.52 -12.08
CA ILE A 67 -15.01 6.68 -12.13
C ILE A 67 -16.37 6.24 -12.66
N ILE A 68 -17.44 6.59 -11.97
CA ILE A 68 -18.80 6.34 -12.45
C ILE A 68 -19.13 7.43 -13.48
N GLU A 69 -19.32 7.02 -14.73
CA GLU A 69 -19.77 7.93 -15.78
C GLU A 69 -21.17 8.47 -15.45
N LYS A 70 -21.41 9.74 -15.76
CA LYS A 70 -22.63 10.46 -15.37
C LYS A 70 -23.92 9.82 -15.92
N ASN A 71 -23.87 9.26 -17.12
CA ASN A 71 -24.97 8.52 -17.75
C ASN A 71 -25.35 7.23 -17.02
N LEU A 72 -24.46 6.67 -16.19
CA LEU A 72 -24.74 5.45 -15.41
C LEU A 72 -25.38 5.74 -14.05
N GLU A 73 -25.44 7.01 -13.62
CA GLU A 73 -25.94 7.38 -12.29
C GLU A 73 -27.45 7.15 -12.11
N ASP A 74 -28.18 7.01 -13.21
CA ASP A 74 -29.61 6.64 -13.22
C ASP A 74 -29.84 5.16 -12.85
N GLU A 75 -28.84 4.31 -13.11
CA GLU A 75 -28.94 2.85 -12.98
C GLU A 75 -28.22 2.32 -11.73
N LEU A 76 -27.23 3.07 -11.25
CA LEU A 76 -26.40 2.66 -10.11
C LEU A 76 -26.91 3.26 -8.81
N SER A 77 -26.95 2.42 -7.77
CA SER A 77 -27.30 2.87 -6.42
C SER A 77 -26.08 3.41 -5.66
N LEU A 78 -26.35 4.22 -4.64
CA LEU A 78 -25.36 4.78 -3.72
C LEU A 78 -24.43 3.71 -3.16
N LYS A 79 -24.93 2.50 -2.94
CA LYS A 79 -24.15 1.33 -2.54
C LYS A 79 -22.85 1.16 -3.31
N LYS A 80 -22.83 1.45 -4.62
CA LYS A 80 -21.63 1.31 -5.45
C LYS A 80 -20.51 2.31 -5.13
N ALA A 81 -20.83 3.41 -4.46
CA ALA A 81 -19.91 4.50 -4.18
C ALA A 81 -19.53 4.66 -2.71
N ILE A 82 -20.10 3.83 -1.82
CA ILE A 82 -19.81 3.88 -0.38
C ILE A 82 -18.46 3.23 -0.10
N VAL A 83 -17.62 3.94 0.65
CA VAL A 83 -16.45 3.38 1.33
C VAL A 83 -16.94 2.65 2.60
N PRO A 84 -16.99 1.31 2.62
CA PRO A 84 -17.76 0.58 3.64
C PRO A 84 -17.24 0.76 5.06
N SER A 85 -15.93 0.97 5.22
CA SER A 85 -15.27 1.15 6.52
C SER A 85 -15.60 2.49 7.20
N ARG A 86 -16.17 3.44 6.47
CA ARG A 86 -16.33 4.83 6.94
C ARG A 86 -17.72 5.42 6.71
N ASN A 87 -18.61 4.68 6.06
CA ASN A 87 -19.92 5.19 5.67
C ASN A 87 -19.82 6.54 4.93
N SER A 88 -18.82 6.67 4.06
CA SER A 88 -18.52 7.91 3.33
C SER A 88 -18.52 7.68 1.83
N VAL A 89 -18.67 8.76 1.07
CA VAL A 89 -18.68 8.76 -0.39
C VAL A 89 -17.69 9.81 -0.89
N ILE A 90 -16.79 9.37 -1.75
CA ILE A 90 -15.75 10.24 -2.30
C ILE A 90 -16.18 10.70 -3.69
N ILE A 91 -16.09 12.01 -3.91
CA ILE A 91 -16.41 12.68 -5.15
C ILE A 91 -15.15 13.40 -5.64
N THR A 92 -14.81 13.21 -6.90
CA THR A 92 -13.60 13.78 -7.50
C THR A 92 -13.90 14.66 -8.70
N ASP A 93 -13.09 15.72 -8.90
CA ASP A 93 -13.12 16.55 -10.10
C ASP A 93 -12.22 15.98 -11.20
N ILE A 94 -12.82 15.37 -12.22
CA ILE A 94 -12.08 14.75 -13.33
C ILE A 94 -11.42 15.76 -14.28
N LYS A 95 -11.65 17.07 -14.07
CA LYS A 95 -10.96 18.16 -14.78
C LYS A 95 -9.96 18.90 -13.88
N GLY A 96 -9.84 18.53 -12.61
CA GLY A 96 -8.96 19.16 -11.64
C GLY A 96 -7.48 18.96 -12.00
N LYS A 97 -6.61 19.94 -11.74
CA LYS A 97 -5.18 19.93 -12.17
C LYS A 97 -4.30 18.83 -11.55
N LEU A 98 -4.73 18.24 -10.44
CA LEU A 98 -3.97 17.25 -9.69
C LEU A 98 -4.83 16.00 -9.51
N PRO A 99 -4.27 14.79 -9.69
CA PRO A 99 -4.98 13.57 -9.34
C PRO A 99 -5.15 13.46 -7.82
N ASP A 100 -6.33 13.01 -7.38
CA ASP A 100 -6.50 12.48 -6.04
C ASP A 100 -6.09 11.00 -6.04
N LEU A 101 -5.39 10.54 -5.00
CA LEU A 101 -5.10 9.12 -4.80
C LEU A 101 -6.08 8.55 -3.80
N VAL A 102 -7.09 7.83 -4.27
CA VAL A 102 -8.16 7.30 -3.42
C VAL A 102 -7.94 5.83 -3.13
N GLY A 103 -7.67 5.50 -1.87
CA GLY A 103 -7.55 4.12 -1.42
C GLY A 103 -8.13 3.92 -0.02
N THR A 104 -8.03 2.69 0.47
CA THR A 104 -8.43 2.34 1.83
C THR A 104 -7.19 2.27 2.71
N SER A 105 -7.12 3.12 3.74
CA SER A 105 -6.05 3.03 4.74
C SER A 105 -6.08 1.66 5.41
N THR A 106 -4.92 1.01 5.47
CA THR A 106 -4.72 -0.28 6.12
C THR A 106 -3.38 -0.28 6.84
N GLU A 107 -3.28 -1.02 7.93
CA GLU A 107 -2.02 -1.20 8.64
C GLU A 107 -1.15 -2.28 7.97
N TRP A 108 -1.77 -3.28 7.34
CA TRP A 108 -1.10 -4.40 6.70
C TRP A 108 -1.55 -4.54 5.24
N LEU A 109 -0.58 -4.63 4.35
CA LEU A 109 -0.75 -5.02 2.95
C LEU A 109 -0.67 -6.54 2.90
N GLN A 110 -1.54 -7.21 2.15
CA GLN A 110 -1.62 -8.67 2.21
C GLN A 110 -1.80 -9.31 0.83
N ASP A 111 -1.17 -10.47 0.65
CA ASP A 111 -1.45 -11.42 -0.41
C ASP A 111 -1.32 -12.82 0.17
N ARG A 112 -2.40 -13.61 0.08
CA ARG A 112 -2.48 -14.97 0.62
C ARG A 112 -2.10 -15.04 2.10
N LYS A 113 -0.93 -15.61 2.41
CA LYS A 113 -0.41 -15.82 3.78
C LYS A 113 0.69 -14.84 4.16
N LEU A 114 1.04 -13.91 3.28
CA LEU A 114 2.04 -12.88 3.54
C LEU A 114 1.33 -11.55 3.82
N LYS A 115 1.75 -10.90 4.90
CA LYS A 115 1.38 -9.54 5.27
C LYS A 115 2.65 -8.70 5.44
N VAL A 116 2.60 -7.47 4.95
CA VAL A 116 3.71 -6.52 5.00
C VAL A 116 3.20 -5.20 5.56
N ARG A 117 3.98 -4.60 6.45
CA ARG A 117 3.76 -3.24 6.97
C ARG A 117 5.07 -2.47 6.86
N VAL A 118 4.97 -1.20 6.47
CA VAL A 118 6.11 -0.28 6.39
C VAL A 118 5.97 0.74 7.51
N ARG A 119 7.03 0.94 8.30
CA ARG A 119 7.06 1.93 9.39
C ARG A 119 8.34 2.76 9.33
N LEU A 120 8.39 3.88 10.03
CA LEU A 120 9.67 4.56 10.26
C LEU A 120 10.57 3.68 11.12
N ASN A 121 11.85 3.63 10.79
CA ASN A 121 12.84 3.00 11.65
C ASN A 121 13.06 3.87 12.89
N THR A 122 12.66 3.34 14.04
CA THR A 122 12.81 3.97 15.36
C THR A 122 13.87 3.26 16.22
N THR A 123 14.35 2.11 15.75
CA THR A 123 15.31 1.26 16.45
C THR A 123 16.74 1.79 16.31
N ASP A 124 17.16 2.11 15.08
CA ASP A 124 18.51 2.59 14.78
C ASP A 124 18.64 4.10 15.12
N PRO A 125 19.60 4.51 15.97
CA PRO A 125 19.73 5.91 16.39
C PRO A 125 19.96 6.90 15.25
N GLU A 126 20.72 6.52 14.23
CA GLU A 126 20.99 7.39 13.07
C GLU A 126 19.77 7.45 12.13
N ALA A 127 18.95 6.40 12.07
CA ALA A 127 17.68 6.43 11.36
C ALA A 127 16.71 7.43 12.00
N ARG A 128 16.58 7.40 13.34
CA ARG A 128 15.77 8.39 14.07
C ARG A 128 16.20 9.82 13.80
N LYS A 129 17.50 10.11 13.93
CA LYS A 129 18.03 11.45 13.66
C LYS A 129 17.73 11.92 12.23
N GLN A 130 17.87 11.02 11.25
CA GLN A 130 17.56 11.32 9.86
C GLN A 130 16.06 11.60 9.68
N ASN A 131 15.19 10.75 10.22
CA ASN A 131 13.74 10.91 10.16
C ASN A 131 13.26 12.21 10.84
N GLU A 132 13.83 12.56 11.99
CA GLU A 132 13.56 13.83 12.67
C GLU A 132 14.02 15.04 11.84
N LYS A 133 15.23 14.97 11.25
CA LYS A 133 15.81 16.06 10.45
C LYS A 133 14.95 16.44 9.26
N ILE A 134 14.37 15.46 8.58
CA ILE A 134 13.55 15.70 7.38
C ILE A 134 12.08 15.97 7.70
N GLY A 135 11.68 15.85 8.97
CA GLY A 135 10.26 15.89 9.35
C GLY A 135 9.48 14.74 8.72
N ALA A 136 10.01 13.52 8.81
CA ALA A 136 9.39 12.34 8.21
C ALA A 136 7.97 12.14 8.75
N MET A 137 7.02 11.90 7.85
CA MET A 137 5.68 11.48 8.25
C MET A 137 5.65 9.97 8.49
N THR A 138 4.73 9.52 9.35
CA THR A 138 4.40 8.09 9.44
C THR A 138 3.97 7.59 8.05
N PRO A 139 4.56 6.51 7.52
CA PRO A 139 4.17 5.95 6.24
C PRO A 139 2.66 5.71 6.18
N LEU A 140 2.01 6.30 5.19
CA LEU A 140 0.59 6.09 4.94
C LEU A 140 0.45 4.90 3.99
N VAL A 141 -0.16 3.84 4.50
CA VAL A 141 -0.31 2.57 3.78
C VAL A 141 -1.75 2.45 3.28
N LEU A 142 -1.91 2.30 1.98
CA LEU A 142 -3.20 2.28 1.30
C LEU A 142 -3.35 1.02 0.46
N SER A 143 -4.52 0.40 0.49
CA SER A 143 -4.90 -0.66 -0.44
C SER A 143 -5.90 -0.15 -1.48
N ASN A 144 -5.91 -0.79 -2.65
CA ASN A 144 -6.83 -0.47 -3.76
C ASN A 144 -6.80 1.03 -4.11
N VAL A 145 -5.62 1.57 -4.38
CA VAL A 145 -5.47 3.00 -4.71
C VAL A 145 -5.82 3.24 -6.17
N HIS A 146 -6.68 4.24 -6.36
CA HIS A 146 -7.15 4.74 -7.64
C HIS A 146 -6.71 6.19 -7.82
N PRO A 147 -6.05 6.55 -8.93
CA PRO A 147 -5.98 7.94 -9.35
C PRO A 147 -7.38 8.39 -9.80
N THR A 148 -7.74 9.63 -9.52
CA THR A 148 -9.05 10.19 -9.91
C THR A 148 -9.06 10.91 -11.25
N THR A 149 -7.95 10.86 -11.98
CA THR A 149 -7.78 11.37 -13.35
C THR A 149 -7.69 10.20 -14.34
N ASP A 150 -7.63 10.50 -15.63
CA ASP A 150 -7.42 9.50 -16.70
C ASP A 150 -6.06 8.77 -16.63
N THR A 151 -5.24 9.04 -15.62
CA THR A 151 -3.95 8.36 -15.42
C THR A 151 -4.21 6.86 -15.22
N PRO A 152 -3.78 6.00 -16.16
CA PRO A 152 -4.01 4.57 -16.03
C PRO A 152 -3.17 4.00 -14.87
N GLY A 153 -3.79 3.17 -14.04
CA GLY A 153 -3.07 2.39 -13.02
C GLY A 153 -3.92 2.09 -11.79
N LEU A 154 -4.20 0.80 -11.55
CA LEU A 154 -4.60 0.34 -10.22
C LEU A 154 -3.33 0.07 -9.41
N TYR A 155 -3.19 0.71 -8.27
CA TYR A 155 -2.12 0.42 -7.34
C TYR A 155 -2.68 -0.36 -6.15
N GLU A 156 -2.56 -1.69 -6.21
CA GLU A 156 -3.16 -2.60 -5.23
C GLU A 156 -2.66 -2.33 -3.79
N ASN A 157 -1.38 -1.99 -3.64
CA ASN A 157 -0.73 -1.73 -2.35
C ASN A 157 0.20 -0.52 -2.46
N VAL A 158 -0.15 0.62 -1.86
CA VAL A 158 0.65 1.85 -1.91
C VAL A 158 1.21 2.17 -0.53
N CYS A 159 2.45 2.65 -0.51
CA CYS A 159 3.07 3.27 0.66
C CYS A 159 3.47 4.70 0.31
N VAL A 160 2.86 5.68 0.97
CA VAL A 160 3.17 7.10 0.84
C VAL A 160 4.17 7.48 1.92
N VAL A 161 5.30 8.06 1.50
CA VAL A 161 6.39 8.47 2.40
C VAL A 161 7.01 9.79 1.97
N VAL A 162 7.68 10.46 2.92
CA VAL A 162 8.55 11.62 2.62
C VAL A 162 9.91 11.12 2.14
N ALA A 163 10.48 11.82 1.16
CA ALA A 163 11.81 11.54 0.64
C ALA A 163 12.86 11.54 1.76
N ASP A 164 13.82 10.64 1.65
CA ASP A 164 14.87 10.37 2.64
C ASP A 164 14.40 9.73 3.95
N SER A 165 13.15 9.27 4.03
CA SER A 165 12.67 8.50 5.19
C SER A 165 13.42 7.17 5.30
N VAL A 166 13.90 6.85 6.50
CA VAL A 166 14.47 5.55 6.84
C VAL A 166 13.37 4.68 7.44
N VAL A 167 13.13 3.52 6.83
CA VAL A 167 11.98 2.66 7.13
C VAL A 167 12.38 1.27 7.59
N ASP A 168 11.48 0.65 8.36
CA ASP A 168 11.49 -0.77 8.69
C ASP A 168 10.42 -1.49 7.88
N PHE A 169 10.70 -2.74 7.53
CA PHE A 169 9.71 -3.66 6.96
C PHE A 169 9.33 -4.71 7.98
N ASP A 170 8.09 -4.64 8.47
CA ASP A 170 7.53 -5.74 9.23
C ASP A 170 6.94 -6.75 8.26
N ILE A 171 7.33 -8.00 8.44
CA ILE A 171 6.97 -9.10 7.56
C ILE A 171 6.33 -10.14 8.43
N LYS A 172 5.08 -10.45 8.13
CA LYS A 172 4.31 -11.44 8.86
C LYS A 172 3.81 -12.50 7.89
N ALA A 173 4.12 -13.76 8.17
CA ALA A 173 3.74 -14.86 7.31
C ALA A 173 3.37 -16.10 8.10
N TYR A 174 2.45 -16.89 7.54
CA TYR A 174 2.21 -18.24 8.02
C TYR A 174 3.44 -19.11 7.73
N GLY A 175 3.99 -19.72 8.76
CA GLY A 175 5.17 -20.56 8.67
C GLY A 175 4.96 -21.90 9.35
N GLY A 176 5.50 -22.98 8.77
CA GLY A 176 5.54 -24.29 9.41
C GLY A 176 6.45 -24.23 10.64
N ALA A 177 7.73 -24.52 10.46
CA ALA A 177 8.77 -24.20 11.44
C ALA A 177 9.23 -22.72 11.39
N GLY A 178 8.65 -21.93 10.47
CA GLY A 178 8.99 -20.55 10.18
C GLY A 178 8.70 -20.21 8.72
N PHE A 179 9.22 -19.08 8.25
CA PHE A 179 9.15 -18.70 6.84
C PHE A 179 10.49 -18.13 6.35
N GLY A 180 10.81 -18.43 5.09
CA GLY A 180 11.87 -17.75 4.34
C GLY A 180 11.27 -16.58 3.58
N PHE A 181 12.00 -15.49 3.42
CA PHE A 181 11.54 -14.30 2.72
C PHE A 181 12.63 -13.68 1.85
N LYS A 182 12.18 -13.06 0.77
CA LYS A 182 13.00 -12.26 -0.15
C LYS A 182 12.31 -10.94 -0.46
N ILE A 183 13.11 -9.91 -0.68
CA ILE A 183 12.64 -8.54 -0.91
C ILE A 183 13.46 -7.93 -2.05
N GLN A 184 12.78 -7.49 -3.09
CA GLN A 184 13.40 -6.92 -4.29
C GLN A 184 12.77 -5.58 -4.64
N GLN A 185 13.60 -4.61 -5.00
CA GLN A 185 13.17 -3.35 -5.61
C GLN A 185 13.10 -3.50 -7.14
N GLY A 186 11.94 -3.24 -7.73
CA GLY A 186 11.70 -3.37 -9.16
C GLY A 186 12.09 -4.77 -9.68
N LYS A 187 12.80 -4.81 -10.82
CA LYS A 187 13.36 -6.05 -11.40
C LYS A 187 14.84 -6.27 -11.09
N GLY A 188 15.43 -5.45 -10.21
CA GLY A 188 16.88 -5.37 -10.05
C GLY A 188 17.35 -5.61 -8.62
N THR A 189 17.48 -4.52 -7.86
CA THR A 189 18.17 -4.48 -6.57
C THR A 189 17.52 -5.37 -5.52
N MET A 190 18.27 -6.35 -5.00
CA MET A 190 17.84 -7.15 -3.86
C MET A 190 18.08 -6.35 -2.56
N ILE A 191 17.04 -6.24 -1.75
CA ILE A 191 17.16 -5.79 -0.36
C ILE A 191 17.46 -6.99 0.52
N VAL A 192 16.74 -8.10 0.28
CA VAL A 192 16.95 -9.41 0.89
C VAL A 192 16.88 -10.46 -0.21
N ASP A 193 17.94 -11.23 -0.37
CA ASP A 193 18.00 -12.35 -1.30
C ASP A 193 17.34 -13.60 -0.71
N ASP A 194 17.72 -13.94 0.53
CA ASP A 194 17.16 -15.08 1.25
C ASP A 194 17.48 -14.96 2.75
N LEU A 195 16.48 -14.63 3.56
CA LEU A 195 16.54 -14.65 5.02
C LEU A 195 15.37 -15.46 5.58
N TYR A 196 15.50 -15.86 6.84
CA TYR A 196 14.53 -16.73 7.50
C TYR A 196 14.10 -16.15 8.83
N SER A 197 12.80 -16.21 9.12
CA SER A 197 12.28 -16.07 10.47
C SER A 197 11.78 -17.41 10.94
N VAL A 198 12.45 -17.96 11.95
CA VAL A 198 12.23 -19.32 12.42
C VAL A 198 11.68 -19.35 13.84
N VAL A 199 10.89 -20.37 14.13
CA VAL A 199 10.22 -20.55 15.41
C VAL A 199 10.91 -21.67 16.18
N GLN A 200 11.37 -21.37 17.39
CA GLN A 200 12.02 -22.36 18.27
C GLN A 200 11.03 -23.05 19.22
N ASP A 201 9.86 -22.46 19.46
CA ASP A 201 8.81 -23.07 20.27
C ASP A 201 7.88 -23.92 19.39
N ASN A 202 7.88 -25.23 19.61
CA ASN A 202 7.02 -26.16 18.88
C ASN A 202 5.53 -25.81 18.99
N ALA A 203 5.08 -25.17 20.08
CA ALA A 203 3.69 -24.75 20.24
C ALA A 203 3.31 -23.57 19.33
N GLU A 204 4.30 -22.84 18.81
CA GLU A 204 4.13 -21.70 17.91
C GLU A 204 4.37 -22.06 16.43
N MET A 205 4.77 -23.29 16.13
CA MET A 205 4.87 -23.80 14.76
C MET A 205 3.48 -23.96 14.13
N GLY A 206 3.39 -23.78 12.80
CA GLY A 206 2.11 -23.81 12.09
C GLY A 206 1.23 -22.61 12.41
N LYS A 207 1.81 -21.47 12.80
CA LYS A 207 1.11 -20.22 13.06
C LYS A 207 1.70 -19.08 12.24
N GLU A 208 0.99 -17.96 12.24
CA GLU A 208 1.49 -16.70 11.69
C GLU A 208 2.57 -16.14 12.62
N HIS A 209 3.75 -15.88 12.06
CA HIS A 209 4.91 -15.35 12.78
C HIS A 209 5.38 -14.06 12.12
N MET A 210 6.02 -13.17 12.89
CA MET A 210 6.43 -11.84 12.45
C MET A 210 7.93 -11.65 12.66
N THR A 211 8.57 -11.02 11.69
CA THR A 211 9.91 -10.45 11.82
C THR A 211 9.90 -8.99 11.40
N VAL A 212 10.93 -8.25 11.78
CA VAL A 212 11.16 -6.88 11.37
C VAL A 212 12.53 -6.84 10.71
N LEU A 213 12.60 -6.24 9.52
CA LEU A 213 13.85 -6.00 8.82
C LEU A 213 14.17 -4.51 8.88
N HIS A 214 15.36 -4.19 9.37
CA HIS A 214 15.85 -2.81 9.50
C HIS A 214 16.84 -2.43 8.39
N ARG A 215 17.47 -3.41 7.73
CA ARG A 215 18.59 -3.19 6.80
C ARG A 215 18.61 -4.08 5.56
N TYR A 216 19.48 -3.72 4.61
CA TYR A 216 19.85 -4.60 3.51
C TYR A 216 20.53 -5.87 4.02
N GLN A 217 20.28 -7.02 3.39
CA GLN A 217 20.92 -8.28 3.78
C GLN A 217 22.44 -8.21 3.65
N SER A 218 22.92 -7.75 2.50
CA SER A 218 24.34 -7.75 2.13
C SER A 218 25.20 -6.77 2.93
N GLU A 219 24.60 -5.74 3.53
CA GLU A 219 25.31 -4.60 4.09
C GLU A 219 24.66 -4.10 5.39
N GLN A 220 25.45 -3.61 6.33
CA GLN A 220 24.96 -3.02 7.58
C GLN A 220 24.38 -1.62 7.39
N LYS A 221 23.49 -1.46 6.42
CA LYS A 221 22.90 -0.18 6.01
C LYS A 221 21.38 -0.26 6.05
N THR A 222 20.76 0.70 6.72
CA THR A 222 19.30 0.80 6.83
C THR A 222 18.65 1.00 5.46
N ILE A 223 17.32 0.88 5.42
CA ILE A 223 16.52 1.04 4.21
C ILE A 223 16.03 2.50 4.13
N GLN A 224 16.67 3.33 3.31
CA GLN A 224 16.27 4.72 3.11
C GLN A 224 15.49 4.86 1.80
N ILE A 225 14.31 5.46 1.84
CA ILE A 225 13.49 5.69 0.65
C ILE A 225 13.77 7.09 0.09
N VAL A 226 14.38 7.17 -1.08
CA VAL A 226 14.66 8.47 -1.74
C VAL A 226 13.65 8.79 -2.82
N GLY A 227 13.42 10.09 -3.06
CA GLY A 227 12.64 10.56 -4.20
C GLY A 227 13.45 10.51 -5.50
N ALA A 228 12.77 10.70 -6.63
CA ALA A 228 13.47 11.04 -7.88
C ALA A 228 13.72 12.55 -7.93
N ASP A 229 14.84 12.99 -8.53
CA ASP A 229 15.17 14.42 -8.73
C ASP A 229 14.08 15.22 -9.49
N THR A 230 13.14 14.53 -10.16
CA THR A 230 12.04 15.13 -10.93
C THR A 230 10.65 15.03 -10.27
N GLN A 231 10.53 14.59 -9.02
CA GLN A 231 9.23 14.51 -8.32
C GLN A 231 8.72 15.90 -7.89
N THR A 232 8.30 16.71 -8.86
CA THR A 232 7.18 17.63 -8.65
C THR A 232 5.90 16.82 -8.61
N LEU A 233 4.87 17.34 -7.92
CA LEU A 233 3.52 16.75 -7.82
C LEU A 233 3.12 16.06 -9.13
N PRO A 234 2.44 14.90 -9.09
CA PRO A 234 2.00 14.24 -10.30
C PRO A 234 1.17 15.23 -11.14
N ASP A 235 1.77 15.75 -12.21
CA ASP A 235 0.98 16.34 -13.29
C ASP A 235 0.17 15.20 -13.89
N HIS A 236 -1.08 15.53 -14.26
CA HIS A 236 -2.12 14.70 -14.89
C HIS A 236 -1.73 13.40 -15.62
N ASP A 237 -0.53 13.34 -16.20
CA ASP A 237 -0.09 12.25 -17.07
C ASP A 237 0.87 11.25 -16.40
N LYS A 238 1.52 11.54 -15.25
CA LYS A 238 2.54 10.63 -14.67
C LYS A 238 2.64 10.67 -13.14
N VAL A 239 2.25 9.57 -12.49
CA VAL A 239 2.60 9.27 -11.11
C VAL A 239 3.94 8.52 -11.09
N ALA A 240 4.97 9.13 -10.50
CA ALA A 240 6.29 8.52 -10.33
C ALA A 240 6.34 7.69 -9.05
N PHE A 241 6.53 6.38 -9.18
CA PHE A 241 6.62 5.43 -8.06
C PHE A 241 7.80 4.47 -8.26
N SER A 242 8.29 3.89 -7.16
CA SER A 242 9.09 2.66 -7.21
C SER A 242 8.29 1.47 -6.66
N THR A 243 8.70 0.26 -7.02
CA THR A 243 8.07 -0.96 -6.50
C THR A 243 9.04 -1.72 -5.62
N VAL A 244 8.53 -2.27 -4.52
CA VAL A 244 9.23 -3.25 -3.69
C VAL A 244 8.34 -4.47 -3.55
N THR A 245 8.85 -5.62 -3.98
CA THR A 245 8.15 -6.89 -3.92
C THR A 245 8.73 -7.75 -2.81
N PHE A 246 7.84 -8.22 -1.93
CA PHE A 246 8.08 -9.15 -0.86
C PHE A 246 7.52 -10.51 -1.27
N ALA A 247 8.25 -11.58 -1.03
CA ALA A 247 7.71 -12.94 -1.10
C ALA A 247 8.12 -13.74 0.12
N ALA A 248 7.25 -14.65 0.52
CA ALA A 248 7.51 -15.60 1.59
C ALA A 248 7.30 -17.04 1.11
N ARG A 249 7.98 -17.98 1.75
CA ARG A 249 7.87 -19.43 1.55
C ARG A 249 7.92 -20.15 2.89
N THR A 250 7.28 -21.31 2.97
CA THR A 250 7.24 -22.10 4.20
C THR A 250 8.62 -22.69 4.51
N VAL A 251 9.05 -22.60 5.77
CA VAL A 251 10.15 -23.43 6.31
C VAL A 251 9.53 -24.66 6.95
N HIS A 252 9.96 -25.84 6.52
CA HIS A 252 9.53 -27.14 7.06
C HIS A 252 10.42 -27.61 8.19
N SER A 253 11.73 -27.42 8.06
CA SER A 253 12.70 -27.74 9.12
C SER A 253 13.97 -26.90 9.01
N TYR A 254 14.70 -26.80 10.11
CA TYR A 254 16.03 -26.20 10.18
C TYR A 254 16.79 -26.72 11.40
N ASP A 255 18.10 -26.55 11.39
CA ASP A 255 18.97 -26.79 12.54
C ASP A 255 19.51 -25.47 13.09
N MET A 256 19.56 -25.35 14.42
CA MET A 256 20.14 -24.22 15.13
C MET A 256 20.75 -24.71 16.44
N ASP A 257 21.98 -24.29 16.73
CA ASP A 257 22.71 -24.64 17.97
C ASP A 257 22.72 -26.15 18.29
N GLY A 258 22.86 -26.98 17.24
CA GLY A 258 22.88 -28.44 17.37
C GLY A 258 21.53 -29.09 17.65
N LYS A 259 20.42 -28.35 17.56
CA LYS A 259 19.04 -28.86 17.69
C LYS A 259 18.31 -28.76 16.35
N SER A 260 17.53 -29.79 16.05
CA SER A 260 16.65 -29.81 14.86
C SER A 260 15.23 -29.42 15.24
N TYR A 261 14.67 -28.51 14.45
CA TYR A 261 13.31 -28.03 14.54
C TYR A 261 12.56 -28.44 13.28
N LYS A 262 11.38 -29.05 13.44
CA LYS A 262 10.63 -29.60 12.31
C LYS A 262 9.13 -29.48 12.55
N TYR A 263 8.42 -29.07 11.50
CA TYR A 263 6.97 -29.10 11.45
C TYR A 263 6.54 -30.20 10.46
N ASP A 264 5.85 -31.22 10.98
CA ASP A 264 5.55 -32.47 10.26
C ASP A 264 4.16 -32.53 9.64
N GLU A 265 3.30 -31.53 9.86
CA GLU A 265 1.99 -31.51 9.20
C GLU A 265 2.19 -31.19 7.72
N GLY A 266 1.62 -32.03 6.84
CA GLY A 266 1.77 -31.98 5.37
C GLY A 266 1.14 -30.73 4.75
N PHE A 267 1.68 -29.57 5.08
CA PHE A 267 1.20 -28.29 4.61
C PHE A 267 1.83 -27.98 3.27
N SER A 268 1.17 -28.42 2.19
CA SER A 268 1.49 -27.99 0.84
C SER A 268 0.41 -27.02 0.35
N TYR A 269 0.77 -25.76 0.14
CA TYR A 269 -0.10 -24.84 -0.58
C TYR A 269 0.12 -25.01 -2.08
N THR A 270 -0.89 -25.52 -2.79
CA THR A 270 -0.97 -25.52 -4.24
C THR A 270 -1.86 -24.35 -4.67
N GLY A 271 -1.30 -23.14 -4.72
CA GLY A 271 -1.95 -22.02 -5.40
C GLY A 271 -1.07 -21.57 -6.54
N ASP A 272 -1.66 -21.37 -7.72
CA ASP A 272 -0.96 -20.99 -8.95
C ASP A 272 0.04 -19.87 -8.70
N SER A 273 1.27 -19.99 -9.23
CA SER A 273 2.34 -19.03 -8.98
C SER A 273 1.92 -17.64 -9.47
N LYS A 274 1.80 -16.65 -8.58
CA LYS A 274 1.95 -15.25 -9.01
C LYS A 274 3.44 -15.05 -9.25
N VAL A 275 3.81 -14.81 -10.50
CA VAL A 275 5.19 -14.53 -10.90
C VAL A 275 5.72 -13.37 -10.08
N PHE A 276 6.84 -13.60 -9.37
CA PHE A 276 7.57 -12.56 -8.66
C PHE A 276 7.94 -11.45 -9.66
N GLY A 277 7.48 -10.22 -9.43
CA GLY A 277 7.69 -9.09 -10.33
C GLY A 277 6.52 -8.73 -11.25
N GLY A 278 5.32 -9.29 -11.03
CA GLY A 278 4.08 -8.94 -11.74
C GLY A 278 3.45 -7.59 -11.35
N GLY A 279 4.26 -6.59 -11.00
CA GLY A 279 3.78 -5.20 -10.92
C GLY A 279 3.56 -4.64 -12.32
N ILE A 280 2.69 -3.65 -12.46
CA ILE A 280 2.59 -2.87 -13.70
C ILE A 280 3.97 -2.29 -13.95
N SER A 281 4.68 -2.76 -14.98
CA SER A 281 5.99 -2.22 -15.30
C SER A 281 5.79 -0.83 -15.88
N GLY A 282 6.15 0.20 -15.12
CA GLY A 282 6.57 1.46 -15.71
C GLY A 282 7.81 1.14 -16.54
N GLU A 283 7.64 0.90 -17.84
CA GLU A 283 8.75 0.52 -18.71
C GLU A 283 9.87 1.56 -18.59
N GLY A 284 11.03 1.11 -18.13
CA GLY A 284 12.29 1.87 -18.23
C GLY A 284 12.51 3.02 -17.24
N ILE A 285 11.72 3.20 -16.18
CA ILE A 285 11.94 4.32 -15.26
C ILE A 285 12.14 3.86 -13.81
N ILE A 286 13.37 4.01 -13.31
CA ILE A 286 13.68 3.98 -11.87
C ILE A 286 13.36 5.38 -11.35
N HIS A 287 12.12 5.58 -10.90
CA HIS A 287 11.81 6.70 -10.02
C HIS A 287 12.25 6.30 -8.59
N GLY A 288 12.55 7.27 -7.73
CA GLY A 288 13.20 7.05 -6.43
C GLY A 288 12.60 5.92 -5.60
N GLY A 289 13.44 5.24 -4.83
CA GLY A 289 13.05 4.08 -4.04
C GLY A 289 14.09 3.72 -2.97
N PRO A 290 14.05 2.50 -2.44
CA PRO A 290 15.01 2.04 -1.44
C PRO A 290 16.46 2.20 -1.92
N ILE A 291 17.26 2.87 -1.10
CA ILE A 291 18.71 2.88 -1.16
C ILE A 291 19.27 2.56 0.23
N LYS A 292 20.58 2.31 0.26
CA LYS A 292 21.32 2.09 1.50
C LYS A 292 21.43 3.42 2.27
N GLY A 293 20.85 3.45 3.45
CA GLY A 293 20.86 4.60 4.34
C GLY A 293 22.04 4.62 5.32
N PRO A 294 21.86 5.22 6.51
CA PRO A 294 22.82 5.15 7.62
C PRO A 294 23.15 3.73 8.09
N ASP A 295 24.13 3.61 8.98
CA ASP A 295 24.51 2.32 9.57
C ASP A 295 23.39 1.75 10.43
N SER A 296 23.14 0.44 10.30
CA SER A 296 22.25 -0.33 11.16
C SER A 296 23.05 -1.26 12.06
N LYS A 297 22.60 -1.44 13.30
CA LYS A 297 23.19 -2.40 14.24
C LYS A 297 22.58 -3.79 14.16
N GLU A 298 21.56 -4.00 13.31
CA GLU A 298 20.91 -5.29 13.13
C GLU A 298 21.92 -6.36 12.68
N THR A 299 21.87 -7.52 13.34
CA THR A 299 22.67 -8.69 12.98
C THR A 299 21.77 -9.87 12.65
N PHE A 300 22.13 -10.66 11.64
CA PHE A 300 21.42 -11.89 11.32
C PHE A 300 22.16 -13.08 11.92
N GLY A 301 21.42 -13.98 12.54
CA GLY A 301 21.94 -15.27 13.00
C GLY A 301 22.11 -16.25 11.84
N GLY A 302 22.64 -17.43 12.16
CA GLY A 302 22.77 -18.55 11.24
C GLY A 302 21.81 -19.68 11.59
N ILE A 303 21.31 -20.36 10.56
CA ILE A 303 20.64 -21.65 10.66
C ILE A 303 21.22 -22.59 9.60
N GLU A 304 21.13 -23.88 9.84
CA GLU A 304 21.67 -24.91 8.96
C GLU A 304 20.57 -25.87 8.49
N ASN A 305 20.87 -26.66 7.44
CA ASN A 305 20.02 -27.74 6.93
C ASN A 305 18.54 -27.36 6.69
N VAL A 306 18.32 -26.12 6.25
CA VAL A 306 16.98 -25.55 6.06
C VAL A 306 16.25 -26.29 4.92
N GLN A 307 15.07 -26.82 5.22
CA GLN A 307 14.14 -27.39 4.24
C GLN A 307 12.96 -26.44 4.07
N VAL A 308 12.72 -26.01 2.85
CA VAL A 308 11.75 -24.96 2.51
C VAL A 308 11.02 -25.28 1.23
N ASP A 309 9.84 -24.68 1.06
CA ASP A 309 9.18 -24.68 -0.24
C ASP A 309 10.04 -23.93 -1.29
N PRO A 310 10.02 -24.37 -2.57
CA PRO A 310 10.62 -23.59 -3.64
C PRO A 310 9.83 -22.28 -3.88
N TRP A 311 10.48 -21.27 -4.46
CA TRP A 311 9.88 -19.94 -4.65
C TRP A 311 8.68 -19.91 -5.62
N ASP A 312 8.57 -20.87 -6.53
CA ASP A 312 7.38 -21.06 -7.38
C ASP A 312 6.15 -21.53 -6.58
N LYS A 313 6.37 -22.02 -5.36
CA LYS A 313 5.34 -22.35 -4.35
C LYS A 313 5.32 -21.36 -3.18
N ALA A 314 5.71 -20.11 -3.42
CA ALA A 314 5.65 -19.05 -2.42
C ALA A 314 4.26 -18.97 -1.74
N SER A 315 4.25 -18.82 -0.43
CA SER A 315 3.04 -18.75 0.41
C SER A 315 2.30 -17.40 0.27
N GLY A 316 2.97 -16.38 -0.29
CA GLY A 316 2.38 -15.11 -0.68
C GLY A 316 3.41 -14.18 -1.34
N SER A 317 2.92 -13.20 -2.10
CA SER A 317 3.75 -12.17 -2.72
C SER A 317 3.05 -10.80 -2.70
N VAL A 318 3.62 -9.83 -1.98
CA VAL A 318 3.08 -8.47 -1.85
C VAL A 318 4.00 -7.52 -2.62
N THR A 319 3.47 -6.80 -3.62
CA THR A 319 4.20 -5.70 -4.29
C THR A 319 3.66 -4.37 -3.80
N VAL A 320 4.52 -3.59 -3.17
CA VAL A 320 4.23 -2.26 -2.64
C VAL A 320 4.74 -1.19 -3.61
N TYR A 321 3.87 -0.25 -3.97
CA TYR A 321 4.20 0.92 -4.76
C TYR A 321 4.55 2.08 -3.81
N PHE A 322 5.80 2.52 -3.81
CA PHE A 322 6.27 3.64 -3.00
C PHE A 322 6.05 4.96 -3.74
N PHE A 323 5.22 5.79 -3.13
CA PHE A 323 4.90 7.14 -3.58
C PHE A 323 5.67 8.09 -2.68
N VAL A 324 6.72 8.69 -3.24
CA VAL A 324 7.68 9.47 -2.47
C VAL A 324 7.42 10.95 -2.72
N PHE A 325 7.23 11.70 -1.64
CA PHE A 325 6.93 13.13 -1.68
C PHE A 325 8.07 13.93 -1.05
N LYS A 326 8.26 15.17 -1.52
CA LYS A 326 9.29 16.05 -0.95
C LYS A 326 9.06 16.34 0.53
N ASP A 327 7.80 16.51 0.93
CA ASP A 327 7.39 16.85 2.29
C ASP A 327 5.97 16.35 2.57
N GLU A 328 5.61 16.32 3.87
CA GLU A 328 4.30 15.86 4.34
C GLU A 328 3.15 16.70 3.76
N GLN A 329 3.36 18.00 3.55
CA GLN A 329 2.33 18.88 3.00
C GLN A 329 2.00 18.49 1.56
N SER A 330 3.01 18.19 0.75
CA SER A 330 2.83 17.72 -0.63
C SER A 330 2.11 16.36 -0.68
N ALA A 331 2.43 15.47 0.27
CA ALA A 331 1.72 14.19 0.41
C ALA A 331 0.24 14.43 0.77
N LYS A 332 -0.04 15.23 1.79
CA LYS A 332 -1.41 15.58 2.24
C LYS A 332 -2.24 16.22 1.14
N VAL A 333 -1.61 17.07 0.31
CA VAL A 333 -2.27 17.61 -0.87
C VAL A 333 -2.75 16.45 -1.73
N ILE A 334 -1.93 15.52 -2.19
CA ILE A 334 -2.39 14.49 -3.16
C ILE A 334 -3.25 13.36 -2.53
N THR A 335 -3.04 13.04 -1.26
CA THR A 335 -3.80 11.98 -0.58
C THR A 335 -5.14 12.47 -0.03
N GLY A 336 -5.33 13.78 0.12
CA GLY A 336 -6.54 14.41 0.62
C GLY A 336 -6.91 14.04 2.06
N ALA A 337 -7.97 14.66 2.59
CA ALA A 337 -8.51 14.40 3.93
C ALA A 337 -9.16 13.01 4.09
N TYR A 338 -9.47 12.35 2.97
CA TYR A 338 -10.10 11.02 2.97
C TYR A 338 -9.08 9.87 3.13
N ASN A 339 -7.76 10.14 3.11
CA ASN A 339 -6.74 9.19 3.56
C ASN A 339 -6.04 9.72 4.83
N PRO A 340 -6.75 9.92 5.96
CA PRO A 340 -6.10 10.37 7.17
C PRO A 340 -4.99 9.34 7.51
N PRO A 341 -3.76 9.81 7.79
CA PRO A 341 -2.72 8.92 8.29
C PRO A 341 -3.26 8.18 9.52
N PRO A 342 -2.90 6.90 9.71
CA PRO A 342 -3.24 6.20 10.94
C PRO A 342 -2.75 7.03 12.14
N ASP A 343 -3.53 7.06 13.21
CA ASP A 343 -3.14 7.74 14.46
C ASP A 343 -1.71 7.29 14.83
N GLN A 344 -0.83 8.25 15.15
CA GLN A 344 0.53 7.96 15.58
C GLN A 344 0.50 7.16 16.89
N THR A 345 0.55 5.84 16.80
CA THR A 345 0.85 4.98 17.93
C THR A 345 2.34 4.68 17.88
N TRP A 346 3.12 5.39 18.71
CA TRP A 346 4.55 5.13 18.92
C TRP A 346 4.81 3.87 19.78
N GLU A 347 3.91 2.90 19.75
CA GLU A 347 3.96 1.69 20.59
C GLU A 347 4.46 0.46 19.82
#